data_AF-A0A2Z6D428-F1
#
_entry.id   AF-A0A2Z6D428-F1
#
_cell.length_a   1.000
_cell.length_b   1.000
_cell.length_c   1.000
_cell.angle_alpha   90.00
_cell.angle_beta   90.00
_cell.angle_gamma   90.00
#
_symmetry.space_group_name_H-M   'P 1'
#
loop_
_entity.id
_entity.type
_entity.pdbx_description
1 polymer ?
#
loop_
_entity_poly.entity_id
_entity_poly.type
_entity_poly.pdbx_seq_one_letter_code
_entity_poly.pdbx_strand_id
1 'polypeptide(L)'
;MEEADSKSVQVTVYLPKDVHEQLKSWMEKNYQRSVSSAVSLIVEHFLQKDGRPLGDIDLGPRVAALEQENLPPRLALIEQQMQQLRSALIAAGAISLASGVEEHLAENTSIEGGKFLYSVKEAREGLSKTEIMRRLDLTPTTLKRLTETERTTEEKYLAKVTGWQLGSGERPKFFPPPSNAQGQD
;
A
#
# COMPACT_ATOMS: atom_id res chain seq x y z
N MET A 1 -6.27 9.94 -37.29
CA MET A 1 -5.02 10.64 -36.91
C MET A 1 -5.42 11.47 -35.72
N GLU A 2 -5.21 10.97 -34.51
CA GLU A 2 -5.63 11.66 -33.28
C GLU A 2 -4.71 12.86 -33.04
N GLU A 3 -5.30 14.05 -32.97
CA GLU A 3 -4.62 15.27 -32.54
C GLU A 3 -4.26 15.12 -31.06
N ALA A 4 -2.97 14.96 -30.77
CA ALA A 4 -2.46 14.94 -29.42
C ALA A 4 -2.67 16.32 -28.76
N ASP A 5 -3.61 16.35 -27.84
CA ASP A 5 -3.98 17.47 -26.98
C ASP A 5 -2.71 17.99 -26.26
N SER A 6 -2.14 19.08 -26.76
CA SER A 6 -0.84 19.62 -26.33
C SER A 6 -0.96 20.37 -25.01
N LYS A 7 -1.19 19.63 -23.91
CA LYS A 7 -1.26 20.20 -22.57
C LYS A 7 0.14 20.61 -22.11
N SER A 8 0.41 21.91 -22.07
CA SER A 8 1.64 22.44 -21.48
C SER A 8 1.54 22.40 -19.95
N VAL A 9 2.53 21.78 -19.31
CA VAL A 9 2.62 21.67 -17.84
C VAL A 9 3.72 22.61 -17.35
N GLN A 10 3.38 23.50 -16.42
CA GLN A 10 4.36 24.38 -15.78
C GLN A 10 5.03 23.66 -14.60
N VAL A 11 6.36 23.66 -14.59
CA VAL A 11 7.16 23.03 -13.53
C VAL A 11 8.07 24.10 -12.91
N THR A 12 8.05 24.19 -11.58
CA THR A 12 8.95 25.08 -10.83
C THR A 12 10.12 24.25 -10.30
N VAL A 13 11.35 24.68 -10.60
CA VAL A 13 12.58 24.00 -10.17
C VAL A 13 13.54 25.02 -9.56
N TYR A 14 14.16 24.66 -8.44
CA TYR A 14 15.22 25.43 -7.82
C TYR A 14 16.57 24.90 -8.30
N LEU A 15 17.31 25.74 -9.02
CA LEU A 15 18.66 25.42 -9.47
C LEU A 15 19.68 25.95 -8.47
N PRO A 16 20.70 25.16 -8.10
CA PRO A 16 21.88 25.68 -7.39
C PRO A 16 22.50 26.84 -8.17
N LYS A 17 23.06 27.82 -7.45
CA LYS A 17 23.60 29.06 -8.03
C LYS A 17 24.60 28.79 -9.16
N ASP A 18 25.50 27.84 -8.94
CA ASP A 18 26.56 27.50 -9.89
C ASP A 18 26.00 26.91 -11.19
N VAL A 19 24.94 26.09 -11.09
CA VAL A 19 24.26 25.49 -12.24
C VAL A 19 23.49 26.55 -13.03
N HIS A 20 22.88 27.50 -12.34
CA HIS A 20 22.18 28.61 -12.96
C HIS A 20 23.13 29.57 -13.71
N GLU A 21 24.33 29.81 -13.17
CA GLU A 21 25.38 30.59 -13.86
C GLU A 21 25.90 29.87 -15.10
N GLN A 22 26.12 28.55 -15.02
CA GLN A 22 26.48 27.73 -16.18
C GLN A 22 25.40 27.76 -17.28
N LEU A 23 24.12 27.66 -16.89
CA LEU A 23 23.01 27.75 -17.83
C LEU A 23 22.98 29.11 -18.53
N LYS A 24 23.19 30.21 -17.82
CA LYS A 24 23.26 31.55 -18.43
C LYS A 24 24.41 31.67 -19.43
N SER A 25 25.60 31.23 -19.06
CA SER A 25 26.76 31.25 -19.97
C SER A 25 26.52 30.41 -21.22
N TRP A 26 25.87 29.25 -21.07
CA TRP A 26 25.49 28.40 -22.20
C TRP A 26 24.42 29.06 -23.08
N MET A 27 23.40 29.69 -22.49
CA MET A 27 22.36 30.40 -23.21
C MET A 27 22.92 31.56 -24.04
N GLU A 28 23.85 32.34 -23.49
CA GLU A 28 24.54 33.43 -24.20
C GLU A 28 25.33 32.91 -25.41
N LYS A 29 26.07 31.80 -25.23
CA LYS A 29 26.86 31.17 -26.31
C LYS A 29 26.00 30.58 -27.43
N ASN A 30 24.78 30.13 -27.11
CA ASN A 30 23.87 29.46 -28.04
C ASN A 30 22.70 30.35 -28.48
N TYR A 31 22.79 31.66 -28.27
CA TYR A 31 21.79 32.68 -28.64
C TYR A 31 20.36 32.38 -28.14
N GLN A 32 20.24 31.75 -26.96
CA GLN A 32 18.95 31.41 -26.36
C GLN A 32 18.44 32.55 -25.48
N ARG A 33 17.22 33.03 -25.77
CA ARG A 33 16.59 34.15 -25.04
C ARG A 33 15.64 33.73 -23.93
N SER A 34 15.22 32.46 -23.90
CA SER A 34 14.26 31.92 -22.94
C SER A 34 14.87 30.77 -22.15
N VAL A 35 14.80 30.86 -20.82
CA VAL A 35 15.29 29.81 -19.92
C VAL A 35 14.49 28.53 -20.10
N SER A 36 13.16 28.62 -20.26
CA SER A 36 12.33 27.43 -20.49
C SER A 36 12.67 26.74 -21.80
N SER A 37 12.90 27.51 -22.88
CA SER A 37 13.31 26.96 -24.18
C SER A 37 14.69 26.31 -24.11
N ALA A 38 15.63 26.94 -23.40
CA ALA A 38 16.97 26.40 -23.22
C ALA A 38 16.95 25.08 -22.43
N VAL A 39 16.18 25.03 -21.34
CA VAL A 39 16.01 23.82 -20.52
C VAL A 39 15.31 22.72 -21.32
N SER A 40 14.23 23.04 -22.04
CA SER A 40 13.56 22.06 -22.90
C SER A 40 14.50 21.48 -23.96
N LEU A 41 15.30 22.31 -24.63
CA LEU A 41 16.29 21.84 -25.61
C LEU A 41 17.34 20.92 -24.98
N ILE A 42 17.86 21.28 -23.81
CA ILE A 42 18.84 20.45 -23.09
C ILE A 42 18.20 19.11 -22.68
N VAL A 43 17.00 19.13 -22.12
CA VAL A 43 16.29 17.93 -21.67
C VAL A 43 15.91 17.04 -22.86
N GLU A 44 15.39 17.63 -23.94
CA GLU A 44 15.06 16.91 -25.17
C GLU A 44 16.31 16.27 -25.79
N HIS A 45 17.44 16.99 -25.80
CA HIS A 45 18.72 16.45 -26.25
C HIS A 45 19.16 15.21 -25.45
N PHE A 46 19.03 15.24 -24.12
CA PHE A 46 19.36 14.09 -23.27
C PHE A 46 18.35 12.93 -23.39
N LEU A 47 17.06 13.24 -23.65
CA LEU A 47 16.01 12.23 -23.78
C LEU A 47 16.02 11.54 -25.16
N GLN A 48 16.32 12.26 -26.24
CA GLN A 48 16.33 11.72 -27.60
C GLN A 48 17.61 10.94 -27.93
N LYS A 49 18.61 10.88 -27.03
CA LYS A 49 19.88 10.16 -27.21
C LYS A 49 20.64 10.55 -28.50
N ASP A 50 20.49 11.77 -28.99
CA ASP A 50 21.07 12.13 -30.30
C ASP A 50 22.60 12.37 -30.26
N GLY A 51 23.23 12.30 -29.08
CA GLY A 51 24.70 12.14 -28.91
C GLY A 51 25.60 13.24 -29.48
N ARG A 52 25.04 14.25 -30.17
CA ARG A 52 25.80 15.34 -30.78
C ARG A 52 26.03 16.47 -29.79
N PRO A 53 27.28 16.90 -29.53
CA PRO A 53 27.54 17.94 -28.54
C PRO A 53 26.85 19.25 -28.89
N LEU A 54 26.23 19.89 -27.89
CA LEU A 54 25.69 21.24 -27.96
C LEU A 54 26.86 22.25 -27.96
N GLY A 55 27.49 22.43 -29.13
CA GLY A 55 28.56 23.40 -29.38
C GLY A 55 29.92 22.80 -29.76
N ASP A 56 30.73 23.60 -30.45
CA ASP A 56 32.04 23.27 -31.05
C ASP A 56 33.17 23.14 -30.01
N ILE A 57 32.98 22.23 -29.04
CA ILE A 57 34.07 21.73 -28.21
C ILE A 57 34.06 20.23 -28.43
N ASP A 58 35.04 19.76 -29.21
CA ASP A 58 35.28 18.34 -29.42
C ASP A 58 35.73 17.69 -28.10
N LEU A 59 34.74 17.39 -27.27
CA LEU A 59 34.84 16.71 -25.98
C LEU A 59 34.93 15.20 -26.16
N GLY A 60 34.71 14.68 -27.38
CA GLY A 60 34.70 13.24 -27.69
C GLY A 60 35.93 12.51 -27.17
N PRO A 61 37.17 12.98 -27.43
CA PRO A 61 38.38 12.29 -26.98
C PRO A 61 38.59 12.35 -25.46
N ARG A 62 38.19 13.46 -24.82
CA ARG A 62 38.36 13.70 -23.37
C ARG A 62 37.31 12.97 -22.53
N VAL A 63 36.07 12.92 -23.02
CA VAL A 63 34.97 12.16 -22.42
C VAL A 63 35.19 10.66 -22.64
N ALA A 64 35.60 10.22 -23.82
CA ALA A 64 35.93 8.81 -24.06
C ALA A 64 37.11 8.32 -23.20
N ALA A 65 38.12 9.16 -22.97
CA ALA A 65 39.23 8.83 -22.07
C ALA A 65 38.78 8.74 -20.59
N LEU A 66 37.94 9.67 -20.12
CA LEU A 66 37.39 9.65 -18.76
C LEU A 66 36.36 8.53 -18.55
N GLU A 67 35.60 8.17 -19.59
CA GLU A 67 34.67 7.04 -19.61
C GLU A 67 35.43 5.71 -19.55
N GLN A 68 36.50 5.52 -20.34
CA GLN A 68 37.31 4.30 -20.27
C GLN A 68 38.01 4.12 -18.91
N GLU A 69 38.48 5.19 -18.27
CA GLU A 69 39.17 5.10 -16.97
C GLU A 69 38.23 4.79 -15.79
N ASN A 70 36.94 5.18 -15.85
CA ASN A 70 36.01 5.09 -14.72
C ASN A 70 34.77 4.20 -14.95
N LEU A 71 34.57 3.63 -16.14
CA LEU A 71 33.45 2.71 -16.40
C LEU A 71 33.46 1.46 -15.51
N PRO A 72 34.58 0.73 -15.36
CA PRO A 72 34.60 -0.53 -14.62
C PRO A 72 34.21 -0.39 -13.13
N PRO A 73 34.77 0.57 -12.35
CA PRO A 73 34.38 0.73 -10.96
C PRO A 73 32.98 1.32 -10.78
N ARG A 74 32.49 2.15 -11.73
CA ARG A 74 31.10 2.64 -11.69
C ARG A 74 30.08 1.55 -11.96
N LEU A 75 30.36 0.64 -12.90
CA LEU A 75 29.51 -0.52 -13.16
C LEU A 75 29.43 -1.43 -11.94
N ALA A 76 30.56 -1.72 -11.30
CA ALA A 76 30.59 -2.51 -10.07
C ALA A 76 29.79 -1.85 -8.93
N LEU A 77 29.88 -0.52 -8.78
CA LEU A 77 29.10 0.23 -7.79
C LEU A 77 27.59 0.16 -8.09
N ILE A 78 27.20 0.29 -9.35
CA ILE A 78 25.80 0.20 -9.77
C ILE A 78 25.25 -1.22 -9.55
N GLU A 79 26.02 -2.26 -9.87
CA GLU A 79 25.63 -3.65 -9.61
C GLU A 79 25.43 -3.90 -8.11
N GLN A 80 26.33 -3.38 -7.26
CA GLN A 80 26.21 -3.48 -5.82
C GLN A 80 24.96 -2.76 -5.28
N GLN A 81 24.68 -1.54 -5.78
CA GLN A 81 23.48 -0.78 -5.42
C GLN A 81 22.20 -1.50 -5.85
N MET A 82 22.19 -2.09 -7.05
CA MET A 82 21.05 -2.88 -7.54
C MET A 82 20.82 -4.15 -6.71
N GLN A 83 21.88 -4.84 -6.27
CA GLN A 83 21.75 -5.99 -5.37
C GLN A 83 21.20 -5.59 -3.99
N GLN A 84 21.65 -4.46 -3.45
CA GLN A 84 21.11 -3.92 -2.19
C GLN A 84 19.64 -3.57 -2.33
N LEU A 85 19.26 -2.87 -3.40
CA LEU A 85 17.86 -2.53 -3.70
C LEU A 85 16.99 -3.79 -3.81
N ARG A 86 17.46 -4.80 -4.54
CA ARG A 86 16.78 -6.10 -4.66
C ARG A 86 16.58 -6.76 -3.30
N SER A 87 17.60 -6.81 -2.47
CA SER A 87 17.51 -7.42 -1.13
C SER A 87 16.54 -6.68 -0.21
N ALA A 88 16.54 -5.35 -0.25
CA ALA A 88 15.61 -4.52 0.50
C ALA A 88 14.16 -4.71 0.03
N LEU A 89 13.92 -4.80 -1.28
CA LEU A 89 12.59 -5.06 -1.84
C LEU A 89 12.08 -6.46 -1.49
N ILE A 90 12.94 -7.48 -1.50
CA ILE A 90 12.58 -8.84 -1.07
C ILE A 90 12.24 -8.86 0.42
N ALA A 91 13.06 -8.21 1.26
CA ALA A 91 12.81 -8.13 2.69
C ALA A 91 11.51 -7.36 3.01
N ALA A 92 11.30 -6.21 2.38
CA ALA A 92 10.07 -5.43 2.53
C ALA A 92 8.83 -6.21 2.04
N GLY A 93 8.94 -6.93 0.92
CA GLY A 93 7.89 -7.82 0.44
C GLY A 93 7.58 -8.95 1.41
N ALA A 94 8.61 -9.61 1.96
CA ALA A 94 8.43 -10.68 2.96
C ALA A 94 7.77 -10.15 4.25
N ILE A 95 8.15 -8.97 4.72
CA ILE A 95 7.56 -8.32 5.91
C ILE A 95 6.09 -7.96 5.64
N SER A 96 5.80 -7.35 4.48
CA SER A 96 4.43 -6.98 4.11
C SER A 96 3.50 -8.19 3.94
N LEU A 97 4.04 -9.29 3.43
CA LEU A 97 3.30 -10.55 3.31
C LEU A 97 3.13 -11.22 4.68
N ALA A 98 4.15 -11.19 5.56
CA ALA A 98 4.05 -11.75 6.90
C ALA A 98 2.94 -11.06 7.72
N SER A 99 2.86 -9.72 7.70
CA SER A 99 1.81 -8.99 8.42
C SER A 99 0.40 -9.31 7.89
N GLY A 100 0.24 -9.40 6.56
CA GLY A 100 -1.05 -9.75 5.96
C GLY A 100 -1.44 -11.21 6.20
N VAL A 101 -0.47 -12.12 6.20
CA VAL A 101 -0.69 -13.54 6.49
C VAL A 101 -1.04 -13.75 7.96
N GLU A 102 -0.38 -13.08 8.91
CA GLU A 102 -0.74 -13.14 10.32
C GLU A 102 -2.14 -12.58 10.59
N GLU A 103 -2.52 -11.47 9.97
CA GLU A 103 -3.86 -10.90 10.08
C GLU A 103 -4.92 -11.85 9.52
N HIS A 104 -4.72 -12.41 8.32
CA HIS A 104 -5.66 -13.37 7.73
C HIS A 104 -5.71 -14.72 8.46
N LEU A 105 -4.59 -15.18 9.03
CA LEU A 105 -4.57 -16.37 9.88
C LEU A 105 -5.32 -16.11 11.19
N ALA A 106 -5.11 -14.95 11.81
CA ALA A 106 -5.84 -14.56 13.01
C ALA A 106 -7.35 -14.43 12.71
N GLU A 107 -7.74 -13.75 11.64
CA GLU A 107 -9.14 -13.58 11.22
C GLU A 107 -9.87 -14.92 11.01
N ASN A 108 -9.17 -15.94 10.49
CA ASN A 108 -9.74 -17.26 10.20
C ASN A 108 -9.49 -18.30 11.30
N THR A 109 -8.87 -17.90 12.42
CA THR A 109 -8.69 -18.79 13.57
C THR A 109 -10.03 -18.95 14.26
N SER A 110 -10.55 -20.18 14.27
CA SER A 110 -11.75 -20.55 15.03
C SER A 110 -11.44 -20.64 16.52
N ILE A 111 -12.26 -19.98 17.34
CA ILE A 111 -12.25 -20.00 18.79
C ILE A 111 -13.50 -20.75 19.26
N GLU A 112 -13.31 -21.69 20.19
CA GLU A 112 -14.41 -22.33 20.92
C GLU A 112 -14.82 -21.44 22.10
N GLY A 113 -15.99 -20.80 22.03
CA GLY A 113 -16.63 -20.17 23.18
C GLY A 113 -17.79 -21.02 23.68
N GLY A 114 -17.48 -22.13 24.34
CA GLY A 114 -18.50 -23.08 24.78
C GLY A 114 -19.08 -23.89 23.61
N LYS A 115 -20.40 -23.81 23.36
CA LYS A 115 -21.10 -24.60 22.31
C LYS A 115 -21.11 -23.95 20.93
N PHE A 116 -20.44 -22.82 20.76
CA PHE A 116 -20.52 -22.00 19.56
C PHE A 116 -19.10 -21.69 19.05
N LEU A 117 -18.78 -22.18 17.85
CA LEU A 117 -17.53 -21.90 17.14
C LEU A 117 -17.66 -20.56 16.40
N TYR A 118 -16.66 -19.71 16.55
CA TYR A 118 -16.61 -18.41 15.87
C TYR A 118 -15.17 -18.02 15.53
N SER A 119 -15.01 -17.16 14.53
CA SER A 119 -13.70 -16.64 14.13
C SER A 119 -13.31 -15.40 14.94
N VAL A 120 -12.01 -15.07 15.03
CA VAL A 120 -11.54 -13.83 15.69
C VAL A 120 -12.21 -12.59 15.08
N LYS A 121 -12.43 -12.60 13.76
CA LYS A 121 -13.13 -11.51 13.07
C LYS A 121 -14.55 -11.32 13.59
N GLU A 122 -15.27 -12.41 13.81
CA GLU A 122 -16.65 -12.38 14.33
C GLU A 122 -16.70 -11.97 15.79
N ALA A 123 -15.69 -12.35 16.58
CA ALA A 123 -15.53 -11.88 17.95
C ALA A 123 -15.38 -10.35 18.01
N ARG A 124 -14.65 -9.78 17.05
CA ARG A 124 -14.39 -8.33 16.96
C ARG A 124 -15.58 -7.55 16.40
N GLU A 125 -16.20 -8.04 15.33
CA GLU A 125 -17.27 -7.33 14.62
C GLU A 125 -18.65 -7.56 15.23
N GLY A 126 -18.82 -8.65 15.98
CA GLY A 126 -20.09 -9.12 16.52
C GLY A 126 -21.00 -9.73 15.45
N LEU A 127 -21.82 -10.69 15.85
CA LEU A 127 -22.80 -11.33 14.96
C LEU A 127 -24.19 -10.74 15.17
N SER A 128 -24.92 -10.53 14.08
CA SER A 128 -26.34 -10.19 14.13
C SER A 128 -27.19 -11.40 14.54
N LYS A 129 -28.41 -11.12 15.02
CA LYS A 129 -29.43 -12.13 15.31
C LYS A 129 -29.63 -13.12 14.14
N THR A 130 -29.70 -12.60 12.91
CA THR A 130 -29.89 -13.42 11.71
C THR A 130 -28.70 -14.33 11.42
N GLU A 131 -27.47 -13.89 11.69
CA GLU A 131 -26.27 -14.71 11.48
C GLU A 131 -26.17 -15.84 12.50
N ILE A 132 -26.50 -15.56 13.76
CA ILE A 132 -26.56 -16.59 14.81
C ILE A 132 -27.66 -17.61 14.50
N MET A 133 -28.85 -17.15 14.10
CA MET A 133 -29.94 -18.04 13.70
C MET A 133 -29.57 -18.95 12.53
N ARG A 134 -28.86 -18.43 11.52
CA ARG A 134 -28.35 -19.24 10.40
C ARG A 134 -27.38 -20.32 10.86
N ARG A 135 -26.52 -20.03 11.83
CA ARG A 135 -25.54 -21.01 12.37
C ARG A 135 -26.15 -22.06 13.26
N LEU A 136 -27.19 -21.70 14.01
CA LEU A 136 -27.93 -22.62 14.86
C LEU A 136 -29.02 -23.39 14.09
N ASP A 137 -29.12 -23.19 12.76
CA ASP A 137 -30.17 -23.75 11.90
C ASP A 137 -31.60 -23.47 12.44
N LEU A 138 -31.80 -22.26 12.97
CA LEU A 138 -33.06 -21.80 13.56
C LEU A 138 -33.83 -20.91 12.59
N THR A 139 -35.08 -21.28 12.32
CA THR A 139 -36.01 -20.40 11.59
C THR A 139 -36.67 -19.39 12.55
N PRO A 140 -37.18 -18.25 12.06
CA PRO A 140 -37.88 -17.27 12.89
C PRO A 140 -39.10 -17.83 13.62
N THR A 141 -39.81 -18.77 13.00
CA THR A 141 -40.99 -19.42 13.61
C THR A 141 -40.58 -20.37 14.73
N THR A 142 -39.50 -21.15 14.54
CA THR A 142 -38.95 -22.02 15.58
C THR A 142 -38.45 -21.20 16.78
N LEU A 143 -37.74 -20.09 16.52
CA LEU A 143 -37.24 -19.21 17.57
C LEU A 143 -38.38 -18.63 18.42
N LYS A 144 -39.44 -18.11 17.78
CA LYS A 144 -40.63 -17.59 18.49
C LYS A 144 -41.25 -18.64 19.41
N ARG A 145 -41.47 -19.85 18.87
CA ARG A 145 -42.06 -20.96 19.65
C ARG A 145 -41.19 -21.34 20.85
N LEU A 146 -39.87 -21.40 20.67
CA LEU A 146 -38.93 -21.70 21.76
C LEU A 146 -38.95 -20.59 22.83
N THR A 147 -39.00 -19.34 22.40
CA THR A 147 -39.03 -18.18 23.31
C THR A 147 -40.33 -18.05 24.08
N GLU A 148 -41.46 -18.39 23.47
CA GLU A 148 -42.77 -18.48 24.13
C GLU A 148 -42.80 -19.61 25.17
N THR A 149 -42.20 -20.76 24.82
CA THR A 149 -42.11 -21.92 25.73
C THR A 149 -41.25 -21.60 26.95
N GLU A 150 -40.13 -20.89 26.77
CA GLU A 150 -39.24 -20.49 27.87
C GLU A 150 -39.64 -19.17 28.56
N ARG A 151 -40.68 -18.47 28.07
CA ARG A 151 -41.07 -17.12 28.52
C ARG A 151 -39.90 -16.12 28.53
N THR A 152 -39.03 -16.21 27.55
CA THR A 152 -37.87 -15.32 27.37
C THR A 152 -38.03 -14.49 26.09
N THR A 153 -37.26 -13.41 25.94
CA THR A 153 -37.16 -12.72 24.65
C THR A 153 -36.26 -13.49 23.69
N GLU A 154 -36.43 -13.29 22.39
CA GLU A 154 -35.61 -13.91 21.34
C GLU A 154 -34.11 -13.66 21.55
N GLU A 155 -33.75 -12.44 21.97
CA GLU A 155 -32.37 -12.06 22.26
C GLU A 155 -31.80 -12.77 23.49
N LYS A 156 -32.58 -12.88 24.57
CA LYS A 156 -32.16 -13.59 25.79
C LYS A 156 -32.01 -15.09 25.54
N TYR A 157 -32.89 -15.67 24.72
CA TYR A 157 -32.79 -17.07 24.33
C TYR A 157 -31.52 -17.32 23.52
N LEU A 158 -31.24 -16.49 22.51
CA LEU A 158 -30.03 -16.63 21.70
C LEU A 158 -28.75 -16.43 22.53
N ALA A 159 -28.72 -15.42 23.41
CA ALA A 159 -27.61 -15.20 24.33
C ALA A 159 -27.37 -16.40 25.27
N LYS A 160 -28.44 -17.04 25.76
CA LYS A 160 -28.36 -18.24 26.61
C LYS A 160 -27.82 -19.45 25.86
N VAL A 161 -28.22 -19.65 24.60
CA VAL A 161 -27.81 -20.81 23.78
C VAL A 161 -26.35 -20.67 23.32
N THR A 162 -25.92 -19.47 22.94
CA THR A 162 -24.56 -19.23 22.44
C THR A 162 -23.56 -18.90 23.55
N GLY A 163 -24.02 -18.43 24.72
CA GLY A 163 -23.17 -17.86 25.76
C GLY A 163 -22.70 -16.44 25.45
N TRP A 164 -23.21 -15.82 24.38
CA TRP A 164 -22.80 -14.49 23.92
C TRP A 164 -23.62 -13.39 24.60
N GLN A 165 -23.03 -12.20 24.69
CA GLN A 165 -23.63 -11.02 25.28
C GLN A 165 -24.18 -10.09 24.20
N LEU A 166 -25.36 -9.52 24.44
CA LEU A 166 -25.98 -8.56 23.54
C LEU A 166 -25.32 -7.18 23.75
N GLY A 167 -24.77 -6.59 22.68
CA GLY A 167 -24.21 -5.25 22.68
C GLY A 167 -25.28 -4.15 22.75
N SER A 168 -24.89 -2.97 23.18
CA SER A 168 -25.77 -1.79 23.24
C SER A 168 -25.84 -1.07 21.89
N GLY A 169 -27.04 -0.86 21.34
CA GLY A 169 -27.25 -0.07 20.12
C GLY A 169 -28.63 -0.27 19.50
N GLU A 170 -28.95 0.53 18.48
CA GLU A 170 -30.22 0.46 17.74
C GLU A 170 -30.35 -0.83 16.90
N ARG A 171 -29.22 -1.41 16.50
CA ARG A 171 -29.11 -2.76 15.91
C ARG A 171 -28.12 -3.58 16.74
N PRO A 172 -28.57 -4.20 17.83
CA PRO A 172 -27.66 -4.86 18.75
C PRO A 172 -27.06 -6.10 18.10
N LYS A 173 -25.73 -6.20 18.16
CA LYS A 173 -24.97 -7.39 17.78
C LYS A 173 -24.63 -8.19 19.02
N PHE A 174 -24.46 -9.48 18.86
CA PHE A 174 -23.99 -10.37 19.90
C PHE A 174 -22.47 -10.46 19.84
N PHE A 175 -21.82 -10.47 20.99
CA PHE A 175 -20.38 -10.62 21.13
C PHE A 175 -20.08 -11.79 22.07
N PRO A 176 -19.02 -12.58 21.80
CA PRO A 176 -18.60 -13.61 22.74
C PRO A 176 -18.17 -12.98 24.08
N PRO A 177 -18.27 -13.71 25.20
CA PRO A 177 -17.83 -13.21 26.48
C PRO A 177 -16.32 -12.94 26.44
N PRO A 178 -15.82 -11.90 27.14
CA PRO A 178 -14.38 -11.64 27.21
C PRO A 178 -13.67 -12.86 27.81
N SER A 179 -12.60 -13.32 27.14
CA SER A 179 -11.81 -14.50 27.46
C SER A 179 -10.99 -14.37 28.77
N ASN A 180 -11.57 -13.90 29.86
CA ASN A 180 -10.96 -13.83 31.19
C ASN A 180 -11.52 -14.90 32.16
N ALA A 181 -12.03 -16.01 31.66
CA ALA A 181 -12.64 -17.06 32.50
C ALA A 181 -12.16 -18.49 32.22
N GLN A 182 -11.05 -18.67 31.49
CA GLN A 182 -10.36 -19.97 31.37
C GLN A 182 -8.85 -19.74 31.36
N GLY A 183 -8.27 -19.60 32.55
CA GLY A 183 -6.83 -19.37 32.71
C GLY A 183 -6.40 -18.88 34.08
N GLN A 184 -7.08 -19.31 35.15
CA GLN A 184 -6.53 -19.32 36.51
C GLN A 184 -7.16 -20.51 37.25
N ASP A 185 -6.48 -21.65 37.16
CA ASP A 185 -6.25 -22.58 38.26
C ASP A 185 -4.92 -23.31 37.99
#